data_AF-A0A661AH29-F1
#
_entry.id   AF-A0A661AH29-F1
#
_cell.length_a   1.000
_cell.length_b   1.000
_cell.length_c   1.000
_cell.angle_alpha   90.00
_cell.angle_beta   90.00
_cell.angle_gamma   90.00
#
_symmetry.space_group_name_H-M   'P 1'
#
loop_
_entity.id
_entity.type
_entity.pdbx_description
1 polymer ?
#
loop_
_entity_poly.entity_id
_entity_poly.type
_entity_poly.pdbx_seq_one_letter_code
_entity_poly.pdbx_strand_id
1 'polypeptide(L)'
;DALLSGYKLLKEGKSAVDAVVECVRVMEDNPHFNAGYGSAMGLDGTIEMDAAVMSSDGKFGAVAGIKNVKNPVLVARKVMEETEHIILCGEGAERFAKLMGFSEFDPTTEWVKQKFKEKKSSYYKKLKELAELYGFGTVGAAALDVHGNLAAATSTGGLMFHLPGRVGDTPIPGGGTYASPLGAASASGHGECIAVNLVSFRAVDMLKEKPIHQVLGILKDEIPCRFGIILLDKHGNPGNILNADYMVWGYVKEEKLQVLER
;
A
#
# COMPACT_ATOMS: atom_id res chain seq x y z
N ASP A 1 15.97 -1.68 -4.96
CA ASP A 1 15.60 -3.09 -5.23
C ASP A 1 14.18 -3.28 -5.73
N ALA A 2 13.15 -2.81 -5.01
CA ALA A 2 11.75 -2.96 -5.41
C ALA A 2 11.49 -2.52 -6.87
N LEU A 3 11.84 -1.27 -7.20
CA LEU A 3 11.69 -0.72 -8.55
C LEU A 3 12.38 -1.55 -9.65
N LEU A 4 13.60 -2.02 -9.39
CA LEU A 4 14.35 -2.82 -10.36
C LEU A 4 13.73 -4.20 -10.56
N SER A 5 13.20 -4.81 -9.49
CA SER A 5 12.57 -6.13 -9.53
C SER A 5 11.26 -6.10 -10.32
N GLY A 6 10.39 -5.12 -10.05
CA GLY A 6 9.17 -4.94 -10.85
C GLY A 6 9.46 -4.54 -12.29
N TYR A 7 10.41 -3.63 -12.53
CA TYR A 7 10.76 -3.20 -13.89
C TYR A 7 11.37 -4.34 -14.73
N LYS A 8 12.13 -5.24 -14.11
CA LYS A 8 12.63 -6.46 -14.76
C LYS A 8 11.47 -7.31 -15.31
N LEU A 9 10.41 -7.52 -14.51
CA LEU A 9 9.23 -8.27 -14.95
C LEU A 9 8.51 -7.58 -16.12
N LEU A 10 8.38 -6.25 -16.08
CA LEU A 10 7.82 -5.49 -17.20
C LEU A 10 8.66 -5.66 -18.48
N LYS A 11 10.00 -5.64 -18.38
CA LYS A 11 10.91 -5.88 -19.51
C LYS A 11 10.77 -7.29 -20.09
N GLU A 12 10.43 -8.26 -19.25
CA GLU A 12 10.16 -9.64 -19.66
C GLU A 12 8.75 -9.84 -20.23
N GLY A 13 7.96 -8.75 -20.39
CA GLY A 13 6.60 -8.79 -20.93
C GLY A 13 5.56 -9.34 -19.96
N LYS A 14 5.85 -9.34 -18.65
CA LYS A 14 4.88 -9.72 -17.61
C LYS A 14 3.84 -8.61 -17.38
N SER A 15 2.75 -8.98 -16.72
CA SER A 15 1.63 -8.07 -16.48
C SER A 15 1.98 -6.95 -15.49
N ALA A 16 1.22 -5.86 -15.53
CA ALA A 16 1.35 -4.79 -14.55
C ALA A 16 1.11 -5.30 -13.11
N VAL A 17 0.20 -6.27 -12.94
CA VAL A 17 -0.06 -6.94 -11.65
C VAL A 17 1.19 -7.65 -11.14
N ASP A 18 1.88 -8.41 -11.99
CA ASP A 18 3.11 -9.10 -11.60
C ASP A 18 4.17 -8.10 -11.10
N ALA A 19 4.31 -6.98 -11.80
CA ALA A 19 5.29 -5.95 -11.46
C ALA A 19 4.98 -5.24 -10.13
N VAL A 20 3.74 -4.80 -9.89
CA VAL A 20 3.40 -4.12 -8.63
C VAL A 20 3.45 -5.07 -7.43
N VAL A 21 3.02 -6.32 -7.61
CA VAL A 21 3.08 -7.34 -6.56
C VAL A 21 4.54 -7.64 -6.20
N GLU A 22 5.43 -7.78 -7.18
CA GLU A 22 6.85 -8.01 -6.90
C GLU A 22 7.51 -6.81 -6.22
N CYS A 23 7.21 -5.58 -6.66
CA CYS A 23 7.68 -4.36 -5.99
C CYS A 23 7.29 -4.35 -4.50
N VAL A 24 6.01 -4.61 -4.20
CA VAL A 24 5.49 -4.59 -2.83
C VAL A 24 6.06 -5.76 -2.02
N ARG A 25 6.14 -6.97 -2.60
CA ARG A 25 6.72 -8.15 -1.94
C ARG A 25 8.18 -7.92 -1.52
N VAL A 26 8.98 -7.28 -2.38
CA VAL A 26 10.37 -6.91 -2.06
C VAL A 26 10.44 -5.93 -0.89
N MET A 27 9.48 -5.01 -0.78
CA MET A 27 9.40 -4.08 0.34
C MET A 27 8.88 -4.76 1.63
N GLU A 28 7.91 -5.68 1.52
CA GLU A 28 7.42 -6.51 2.64
C GLU A 28 8.50 -7.44 3.20
N ASP A 29 9.47 -7.85 2.39
CA ASP A 29 10.61 -8.65 2.83
C ASP A 29 11.66 -7.83 3.61
N ASN A 30 11.58 -6.49 3.54
CA ASN A 30 12.59 -5.61 4.12
C ASN A 30 12.10 -5.04 5.47
N PRO A 31 12.81 -5.34 6.57
CA PRO A 31 12.40 -4.99 7.94
C PRO A 31 12.35 -3.50 8.26
N HIS A 32 12.79 -2.64 7.34
CA HIS A 32 12.76 -1.19 7.49
C HIS A 32 11.45 -0.55 7.04
N PHE A 33 10.61 -1.29 6.31
CA PHE A 33 9.28 -0.83 5.93
C PHE A 33 8.22 -1.34 6.90
N ASN A 34 7.13 -0.58 7.02
CA ASN A 34 5.98 -0.96 7.83
C ASN A 34 4.99 -1.75 6.97
N ALA A 35 5.42 -2.91 6.49
CA ALA A 35 4.62 -3.85 5.71
C ALA A 35 5.27 -5.23 5.79
N GLY A 36 4.48 -6.31 5.91
CA GLY A 36 5.03 -7.66 6.02
C GLY A 36 6.00 -7.80 7.20
N TYR A 37 7.22 -8.24 6.91
CA TYR A 37 8.29 -8.33 7.90
C TYR A 37 8.75 -6.93 8.33
N GLY A 38 8.55 -6.58 9.62
CA GLY A 38 8.81 -5.23 10.13
C GLY A 38 7.56 -4.36 10.33
N SER A 39 6.36 -4.92 10.12
CA SER A 39 5.09 -4.24 10.39
C SER A 39 4.95 -3.77 11.85
N ALA A 40 4.24 -2.65 12.02
CA ALA A 40 3.94 -2.05 13.30
C ALA A 40 3.06 -2.95 14.18
N MET A 41 3.22 -2.83 15.49
CA MET A 41 2.42 -3.57 16.47
C MET A 41 1.17 -2.79 16.88
N GLY A 42 0.05 -3.48 16.98
CA GLY A 42 -1.17 -3.02 17.62
C GLY A 42 -1.02 -2.88 19.13
N LEU A 43 -2.04 -2.32 19.78
CA LEU A 43 -2.04 -2.01 21.21
C LEU A 43 -1.83 -3.24 22.11
N ASP A 44 -2.24 -4.41 21.65
CA ASP A 44 -2.07 -5.70 22.34
C ASP A 44 -0.71 -6.36 22.07
N GLY A 45 0.17 -5.70 21.31
CA GLY A 45 1.48 -6.21 20.92
C GLY A 45 1.45 -7.20 19.75
N THR A 46 0.28 -7.43 19.12
CA THR A 46 0.17 -8.26 17.92
C THR A 46 0.36 -7.44 16.65
N ILE A 47 0.83 -8.08 15.58
CA ILE A 47 0.96 -7.44 14.26
C ILE A 47 -0.24 -7.86 13.40
N GLU A 48 -0.97 -6.86 12.90
CA GLU A 48 -2.07 -7.00 11.94
C GLU A 48 -1.69 -6.26 10.67
N MET A 49 -1.86 -6.91 9.52
CA MET A 49 -1.45 -6.35 8.24
C MET A 49 -2.63 -6.23 7.29
N ASP A 50 -2.59 -5.20 6.47
CA ASP A 50 -3.53 -4.97 5.38
C ASP A 50 -2.75 -4.93 4.06
N ALA A 51 -3.29 -5.54 3.00
CA ALA A 51 -2.74 -5.41 1.66
C ALA A 51 -3.82 -5.52 0.59
N ALA A 52 -3.60 -4.86 -0.56
CA ALA A 52 -4.47 -4.93 -1.71
C ALA A 52 -3.70 -4.89 -3.03
N VAL A 53 -4.32 -5.45 -4.06
CA VAL A 53 -3.92 -5.34 -5.46
C VAL A 53 -5.15 -5.11 -6.33
N MET A 54 -5.01 -4.23 -7.32
CA MET A 54 -6.05 -3.92 -8.30
C MET A 54 -5.47 -3.83 -9.69
N SER A 55 -6.14 -4.44 -10.68
CA SER A 55 -5.83 -4.28 -12.10
C SER A 55 -6.85 -3.36 -12.79
N SER A 56 -6.43 -2.76 -13.90
CA SER A 56 -7.24 -1.80 -14.66
C SER A 56 -8.49 -2.39 -15.32
N ASP A 57 -8.62 -3.71 -15.41
CA ASP A 57 -9.83 -4.42 -15.87
C ASP A 57 -10.87 -4.61 -14.76
N GLY A 58 -10.61 -4.12 -13.54
CA GLY A 58 -11.56 -4.10 -12.43
C GLY A 58 -11.43 -5.28 -11.46
N LYS A 59 -10.45 -6.18 -11.64
CA LYS A 59 -10.16 -7.21 -10.63
C LYS A 59 -9.48 -6.57 -9.42
N PHE A 60 -9.92 -6.99 -8.24
CA PHE A 60 -9.42 -6.50 -6.96
C PHE A 60 -9.34 -7.66 -5.98
N GLY A 61 -8.26 -7.72 -5.21
CA GLY A 61 -8.16 -8.62 -4.07
C GLY A 61 -7.42 -7.95 -2.93
N ALA A 62 -7.90 -8.19 -1.71
CA ALA A 62 -7.30 -7.66 -0.50
C ALA A 62 -7.44 -8.60 0.69
N VAL A 63 -6.55 -8.38 1.66
CA VAL A 63 -6.62 -8.94 3.00
C VAL A 63 -6.56 -7.81 4.01
N ALA A 64 -7.34 -7.93 5.09
CA ALA A 64 -7.38 -6.94 6.17
C ALA A 64 -7.21 -7.59 7.54
N GLY A 65 -6.37 -7.01 8.39
CA GLY A 65 -6.04 -7.52 9.71
C GLY A 65 -5.50 -8.96 9.69
N ILE A 66 -4.82 -9.37 8.61
CA ILE A 66 -4.22 -10.70 8.53
C ILE A 66 -2.98 -10.78 9.43
N LYS A 67 -2.83 -11.87 10.17
CA LYS A 67 -1.65 -12.14 10.99
C LYS A 67 -0.83 -13.29 10.40
N ASN A 68 0.36 -13.49 10.95
CA ASN A 68 1.14 -14.72 10.78
C ASN A 68 1.51 -15.09 9.33
N VAL A 69 1.67 -14.11 8.44
CA VAL A 69 2.10 -14.32 7.05
C VAL A 69 3.19 -13.34 6.69
N LYS A 70 4.20 -13.79 5.93
CA LYS A 70 5.33 -12.93 5.54
C LYS A 70 4.95 -11.84 4.54
N ASN A 71 4.17 -12.21 3.52
CA ASN A 71 3.87 -11.34 2.38
C ASN A 71 2.35 -11.20 2.15
N PRO A 72 1.66 -10.30 2.87
CA PRO A 72 0.23 -10.05 2.71
C PRO A 72 -0.21 -9.75 1.26
N VAL A 73 0.61 -9.04 0.46
CA VAL A 73 0.27 -8.73 -0.94
C VAL A 73 0.10 -9.98 -1.81
N LEU A 74 0.85 -11.05 -1.51
CA LEU A 74 0.71 -12.32 -2.24
C LEU A 74 -0.60 -13.03 -1.88
N VAL A 75 -1.05 -12.90 -0.63
CA VAL A 75 -2.36 -13.42 -0.21
C VAL A 75 -3.48 -12.60 -0.86
N ALA A 76 -3.36 -11.27 -0.88
CA ALA A 76 -4.29 -10.38 -1.58
C ALA A 76 -4.42 -10.74 -3.07
N ARG A 77 -3.30 -11.02 -3.75
CA ARG A 77 -3.29 -11.53 -5.11
C ARG A 77 -4.03 -12.87 -5.23
N LYS A 78 -3.84 -13.80 -4.29
CA LYS A 78 -4.59 -15.07 -4.29
C LYS A 78 -6.08 -14.89 -4.06
N VAL A 79 -6.51 -13.91 -3.25
CA VAL A 79 -7.93 -13.55 -3.15
C VAL A 79 -8.46 -13.10 -4.51
N MET A 80 -7.73 -12.24 -5.23
CA MET A 80 -8.09 -11.72 -6.55
C MET A 80 -8.19 -12.82 -7.63
N GLU A 81 -7.28 -13.80 -7.60
CA GLU A 81 -7.13 -14.79 -8.68
C GLU A 81 -7.92 -16.09 -8.45
N GLU A 82 -8.09 -16.51 -7.20
CA GLU A 82 -8.62 -17.85 -6.85
C GLU A 82 -10.02 -17.81 -6.24
N THR A 83 -10.64 -16.63 -6.11
CA THR A 83 -11.96 -16.47 -5.48
C THR A 83 -12.83 -15.45 -6.21
N GLU A 84 -14.15 -15.56 -6.04
CA GLU A 84 -15.13 -14.53 -6.46
C GLU A 84 -15.29 -13.40 -5.42
N HIS A 85 -14.50 -13.44 -4.35
CA HIS A 85 -14.51 -12.45 -3.28
C HIS A 85 -13.39 -11.43 -3.48
N ILE A 86 -13.58 -10.23 -2.95
CA ILE A 86 -12.62 -9.13 -3.16
C ILE A 86 -11.83 -8.77 -1.90
N ILE A 87 -12.33 -9.12 -0.71
CA ILE A 87 -11.67 -8.83 0.58
C ILE A 87 -11.91 -10.00 1.53
N LEU A 88 -10.84 -10.53 2.13
CA LEU A 88 -10.92 -11.44 3.29
C LEU A 88 -10.29 -10.77 4.52
N CYS A 89 -10.72 -11.11 5.73
CA CYS A 89 -10.16 -10.49 6.93
C CYS A 89 -9.92 -11.46 8.10
N GLY A 90 -9.02 -11.04 8.99
CA GLY A 90 -8.67 -11.72 10.25
C GLY A 90 -8.34 -13.21 10.06
N GLU A 91 -8.81 -14.04 10.99
CA GLU A 91 -8.61 -15.49 10.96
C GLU A 91 -9.15 -16.18 9.68
N GLY A 92 -10.15 -15.56 9.02
CA GLY A 92 -10.64 -16.04 7.72
C GLY A 92 -9.57 -15.92 6.63
N ALA A 93 -8.88 -14.78 6.58
CA ALA A 93 -7.77 -14.54 5.66
C ALA A 93 -6.56 -15.44 5.98
N GLU A 94 -6.27 -15.69 7.26
CA GLU A 94 -5.19 -16.61 7.69
C GLU A 94 -5.45 -18.05 7.27
N ARG A 95 -6.68 -18.55 7.47
CA ARG A 95 -7.07 -19.89 7.00
C ARG A 95 -6.98 -20.01 5.49
N PHE A 96 -7.41 -18.98 4.77
CA PHE A 96 -7.28 -18.92 3.31
C PHE A 96 -5.80 -18.94 2.88
N ALA A 97 -4.94 -18.15 3.54
CA ALA A 97 -3.50 -18.15 3.27
C ALA A 97 -2.89 -19.56 3.46
N LYS A 98 -3.24 -20.24 4.55
CA LYS A 98 -2.81 -21.63 4.78
C LYS A 98 -3.28 -22.58 3.67
N LEU A 99 -4.53 -22.46 3.22
CA LEU A 99 -5.07 -23.26 2.11
C LEU A 99 -4.35 -22.99 0.78
N MET A 100 -3.91 -21.76 0.53
CA MET A 100 -3.14 -21.36 -0.64
C MET A 100 -1.65 -21.69 -0.55
N GLY A 101 -1.21 -22.36 0.53
CA GLY A 101 0.16 -22.84 0.71
C GLY A 101 1.12 -21.83 1.36
N PHE A 102 0.62 -20.73 1.91
CA PHE A 102 1.45 -19.80 2.67
C PHE A 102 1.78 -20.39 4.05
N SER A 103 3.07 -20.40 4.39
CA SER A 103 3.54 -20.85 5.71
C SER A 103 3.29 -19.80 6.77
N GLU A 104 3.06 -20.26 8.00
CA GLU A 104 2.98 -19.39 9.16
C GLU A 104 4.32 -18.69 9.39
N PHE A 105 4.28 -17.38 9.61
CA PHE A 105 5.48 -16.55 9.76
C PHE A 105 5.21 -15.41 10.74
N ASP A 106 6.08 -15.25 11.75
CA ASP A 106 6.04 -14.10 12.67
C ASP A 106 6.71 -12.88 12.01
N PRO A 107 5.95 -11.81 11.66
CA PRO A 107 6.50 -10.61 11.03
C PRO A 107 7.33 -9.73 11.99
N THR A 108 7.44 -10.11 13.27
CA THR A 108 8.07 -9.27 14.28
C THR A 108 9.58 -9.18 14.13
N THR A 109 10.12 -7.96 14.28
CA THR A 109 11.57 -7.70 14.38
C THR A 109 11.94 -7.16 15.76
N GLU A 110 13.22 -7.28 16.14
CA GLU A 110 13.70 -6.67 17.39
C GLU A 110 13.59 -5.13 17.35
N TRP A 111 13.77 -4.53 16.17
CA TRP A 111 13.59 -3.10 15.98
C TRP A 111 12.15 -2.66 16.27
N VAL A 112 11.14 -3.37 15.75
CA VAL A 112 9.73 -3.08 16.04
C VAL A 112 9.43 -3.27 17.53
N LYS A 113 9.91 -4.36 18.15
CA LYS A 113 9.76 -4.60 19.60
C LYS A 113 10.34 -3.47 20.44
N GLN A 114 11.53 -2.98 20.08
CA GLN A 114 12.17 -1.87 20.76
C GLN A 114 11.35 -0.58 20.60
N LYS A 115 10.89 -0.27 19.38
CA LYS A 115 10.04 0.90 19.12
C LYS A 115 8.72 0.86 19.89
N PHE A 116 8.09 -0.31 19.97
CA PHE A 116 6.88 -0.52 20.75
C PHE A 116 7.09 -0.28 22.25
N LYS A 117 8.26 -0.64 22.80
CA LYS A 117 8.61 -0.40 24.22
C LYS A 117 8.99 1.05 24.50
N GLU A 118 9.72 1.70 23.58
CA GLU A 118 10.18 3.09 23.74
C GLU A 118 9.03 4.09 23.72
N LYS A 119 8.01 3.84 22.90
CA LYS A 119 6.83 4.69 22.83
C LYS A 119 5.84 4.32 23.91
N LYS A 120 5.42 5.29 24.73
CA LYS A 120 4.25 5.11 25.61
C LYS A 120 2.99 5.31 24.76
N SER A 121 2.08 4.33 24.77
CA SER A 121 0.80 4.47 24.06
C SER A 121 0.03 5.69 24.58
N SER A 122 -0.19 6.68 23.71
CA SER A 122 -1.03 7.85 23.96
C SER A 122 -2.48 7.63 23.52
N TYR A 123 -2.87 6.39 23.21
CA TYR A 123 -4.21 6.08 22.69
C TYR A 123 -5.34 6.58 23.62
N TYR A 124 -5.04 6.72 24.91
CA TYR A 124 -5.83 7.51 25.86
C TYR A 124 -5.15 8.83 26.26
N LYS A 125 -5.02 9.79 25.33
CA LYS A 125 -5.20 11.26 25.50
C LYS A 125 -4.67 12.04 24.27
N LYS A 126 -5.62 12.62 23.50
CA LYS A 126 -5.49 13.66 22.45
C LYS A 126 -4.91 13.22 21.09
N LEU A 127 -5.76 13.34 20.06
CA LEU A 127 -5.53 13.14 18.61
C LEU A 127 -4.25 13.76 18.02
N LYS A 128 -3.68 14.81 18.63
CA LYS A 128 -2.46 15.46 18.12
C LYS A 128 -1.21 14.57 18.23
N GLU A 129 -1.15 13.68 19.22
CA GLU A 129 0.00 12.78 19.42
C GLU A 129 -0.04 11.56 18.48
N LEU A 130 -1.20 11.24 17.89
CA LEU A 130 -1.31 10.21 16.85
C LEU A 130 -0.50 10.59 15.60
N ALA A 131 -0.40 11.89 15.27
CA ALA A 131 0.32 12.41 14.09
C ALA A 131 1.78 11.92 14.00
N GLU A 132 2.47 11.77 15.14
CA GLU A 132 3.86 11.30 15.23
C GLU A 132 4.00 9.76 15.12
N LEU A 133 2.90 9.02 15.26
CA LEU A 133 2.84 7.57 15.08
C LEU A 133 2.69 7.17 13.61
N TYR A 134 2.17 8.06 12.75
CA TYR A 134 2.02 7.83 11.30
C TYR A 134 3.35 7.87 10.52
N GLY A 135 4.47 8.12 11.19
CA GLY A 135 5.79 8.35 10.58
C GLY A 135 6.49 7.13 9.95
N PHE A 136 5.82 5.99 9.76
CA PHE A 136 6.45 4.80 9.19
C PHE A 136 5.54 4.08 8.18
N GLY A 137 5.84 4.27 6.88
CA GLY A 137 6.26 3.14 6.05
C GLY A 137 5.22 2.23 5.39
N THR A 138 3.96 2.64 5.19
CA THR A 138 3.10 1.96 4.20
C THR A 138 3.81 1.98 2.85
N VAL A 139 3.79 0.85 2.15
CA VAL A 139 4.48 0.69 0.88
C VAL A 139 3.47 0.49 -0.24
N GLY A 140 3.86 0.88 -1.44
CA GLY A 140 2.97 0.77 -2.59
C GLY A 140 3.68 0.90 -3.92
N ALA A 141 3.02 0.44 -4.97
CA ALA A 141 3.51 0.47 -6.34
C ALA A 141 2.37 0.69 -7.33
N ALA A 142 2.68 1.37 -8.44
CA ALA A 142 1.83 1.49 -9.61
C ALA A 142 2.66 1.18 -10.86
N ALA A 143 2.10 0.43 -11.81
CA ALA A 143 2.81 0.03 -13.03
C ALA A 143 1.89 0.08 -14.26
N LEU A 144 2.51 0.31 -15.41
CA LEU A 144 1.94 0.21 -16.75
C LEU A 144 2.73 -0.85 -17.51
N ASP A 145 2.06 -1.87 -18.04
CA ASP A 145 2.72 -2.92 -18.82
C ASP A 145 2.73 -2.64 -20.33
N VAL A 146 3.42 -3.52 -21.08
CA VAL A 146 3.57 -3.42 -22.53
C VAL A 146 2.26 -3.63 -23.29
N HIS A 147 1.23 -4.15 -22.63
CA HIS A 147 -0.12 -4.32 -23.20
C HIS A 147 -1.01 -3.11 -22.94
N GLY A 148 -0.51 -2.10 -22.22
CA GLY A 148 -1.27 -0.91 -21.85
C GLY A 148 -2.17 -1.11 -20.63
N ASN A 149 -2.01 -2.20 -19.87
CA ASN A 149 -2.75 -2.40 -18.64
C ASN A 149 -2.04 -1.71 -17.46
N LEU A 150 -2.84 -1.19 -16.54
CA LEU A 150 -2.37 -0.57 -15.32
C LEU A 150 -2.69 -1.45 -14.11
N ALA A 151 -1.86 -1.37 -13.08
CA ALA A 151 -2.12 -2.00 -11.80
C ALA A 151 -1.59 -1.15 -10.65
N ALA A 152 -2.18 -1.33 -9.47
CA ALA A 152 -1.70 -0.78 -8.21
C ALA A 152 -1.67 -1.88 -7.14
N ALA A 153 -0.72 -1.80 -6.23
CA ALA A 153 -0.69 -2.60 -5.02
C ALA A 153 -0.20 -1.76 -3.84
N THR A 154 -0.74 -2.02 -2.65
CA THR A 154 -0.39 -1.33 -1.40
C THR A 154 -0.37 -2.35 -0.25
N SER A 155 0.56 -2.20 0.69
CA SER A 155 0.69 -3.08 1.87
C SER A 155 1.13 -2.27 3.09
N THR A 156 0.60 -2.62 4.27
CA THR A 156 0.89 -1.91 5.52
C THR A 156 0.76 -2.82 6.75
N GLY A 157 1.52 -2.52 7.80
CA GLY A 157 1.27 -2.98 9.18
C GLY A 157 0.35 -2.07 9.98
N GLY A 158 -0.27 -1.07 9.35
CA GLY A 158 -1.15 -0.12 10.02
C GLY A 158 -0.38 0.87 10.92
N LEU A 159 -1.05 1.35 11.96
CA LEU A 159 -0.48 2.35 12.88
C LEU A 159 0.06 1.67 14.13
N MET A 160 1.25 2.05 14.58
CA MET A 160 1.73 1.61 15.88
C MET A 160 0.70 1.95 16.98
N PHE A 161 0.35 0.97 17.81
CA PHE A 161 -0.69 1.02 18.83
C PHE A 161 -2.14 1.14 18.31
N HIS A 162 -2.41 0.74 17.06
CA HIS A 162 -3.77 0.63 16.58
C HIS A 162 -4.60 -0.31 17.48
N LEU A 163 -5.92 -0.08 17.55
CA LEU A 163 -6.82 -1.05 18.18
C LEU A 163 -6.80 -2.36 17.38
N PRO A 164 -6.83 -3.53 18.03
CA PRO A 164 -7.01 -4.80 17.33
C PRO A 164 -8.26 -4.76 16.44
N GLY A 165 -8.12 -5.21 15.20
CA GLY A 165 -9.17 -5.16 14.17
C GLY A 165 -9.36 -3.81 13.49
N ARG A 166 -8.53 -2.79 13.78
CA ARG A 166 -8.53 -1.52 13.02
C ARG A 166 -8.05 -1.80 11.59
N VAL A 167 -8.84 -1.36 10.62
CA VAL A 167 -8.50 -1.46 9.19
C VAL A 167 -8.26 -0.07 8.61
N GLY A 168 -7.17 0.10 7.87
CA GLY A 168 -6.81 1.35 7.22
C GLY A 168 -7.45 1.54 5.84
N ASP A 169 -6.86 2.44 5.06
CA ASP A 169 -7.22 2.72 3.66
C ASP A 169 -6.75 1.66 2.67
N THR A 170 -5.62 1.00 2.98
CA THR A 170 -4.92 0.07 2.09
C THR A 170 -5.83 -1.00 1.46
N PRO A 171 -6.68 -1.74 2.22
CA PRO A 171 -7.51 -2.80 1.66
C PRO A 171 -8.86 -2.30 1.12
N ILE A 172 -9.11 -0.99 1.10
CA ILE A 172 -10.36 -0.38 0.64
C ILE A 172 -10.18 0.06 -0.82
N PRO A 173 -10.96 -0.49 -1.78
CA PRO A 173 -10.93 -0.06 -3.17
C PRO A 173 -11.19 1.45 -3.28
N GLY A 174 -10.26 2.19 -3.90
CA GLY A 174 -10.38 3.63 -4.04
C GLY A 174 -9.93 4.44 -2.84
N GLY A 175 -9.73 3.82 -1.68
CA GLY A 175 -9.05 4.40 -0.52
C GLY A 175 -7.54 4.47 -0.77
N GLY A 176 -6.83 3.43 -0.33
CA GLY A 176 -5.37 3.34 -0.44
C GLY A 176 -4.87 2.76 -1.76
N THR A 177 -5.70 1.97 -2.46
CA THR A 177 -5.29 1.26 -3.70
C THR A 177 -6.35 1.42 -4.76
N TYR A 178 -5.96 1.86 -5.96
CA TYR A 178 -6.89 1.94 -7.08
C TYR A 178 -6.19 1.88 -8.45
N ALA A 179 -6.80 1.17 -9.41
CA ALA A 179 -6.36 1.15 -10.79
C ALA A 179 -7.56 1.13 -11.75
N SER A 180 -7.41 1.79 -12.89
CA SER A 180 -8.37 1.79 -14.00
C SER A 180 -7.62 2.05 -15.31
N PRO A 181 -8.28 2.01 -16.49
CA PRO A 181 -7.63 2.35 -17.76
C PRO A 181 -7.15 3.81 -17.86
N LEU A 182 -7.52 4.66 -16.90
CA LEU A 182 -7.09 6.07 -16.83
C LEU A 182 -5.75 6.24 -16.11
N GLY A 183 -5.48 5.39 -15.13
CA GLY A 183 -4.32 5.50 -14.25
C GLY A 183 -4.37 4.52 -13.08
N ALA A 184 -3.29 4.49 -12.31
CA ALA A 184 -3.14 3.70 -11.09
C ALA A 184 -2.56 4.54 -9.96
N ALA A 185 -3.03 4.30 -8.74
CA ALA A 185 -2.66 5.07 -7.56
C ALA A 185 -2.48 4.18 -6.32
N SER A 186 -1.51 4.55 -5.50
CA SER A 186 -1.28 3.99 -4.17
C SER A 186 -1.01 5.11 -3.18
N ALA A 187 -1.75 5.12 -2.08
CA ALA A 187 -1.68 6.16 -1.05
C ALA A 187 -1.12 5.62 0.28
N SER A 188 -0.59 6.53 1.08
CA SER A 188 0.02 6.27 2.38
C SER A 188 -0.23 7.45 3.31
N GLY A 189 -0.37 7.22 4.62
CA GLY A 189 -0.55 8.27 5.62
C GLY A 189 -1.73 8.02 6.56
N HIS A 190 -2.54 9.04 6.82
CA HIS A 190 -3.67 8.94 7.75
C HIS A 190 -4.83 8.14 7.14
N GLY A 191 -4.81 6.81 7.34
CA GLY A 191 -5.70 5.87 6.67
C GLY A 191 -7.19 6.20 6.76
N GLU A 192 -7.71 6.62 7.91
CA GLU A 192 -9.13 6.98 8.07
C GLU A 192 -9.52 8.18 7.18
N CYS A 193 -8.60 9.12 6.97
CA CYS A 193 -8.84 10.27 6.11
C CYS A 193 -8.75 9.89 4.64
N ILE A 194 -7.74 9.09 4.28
CA ILE A 194 -7.54 8.60 2.91
C ILE A 194 -8.76 7.77 2.47
N ALA A 195 -9.22 6.86 3.33
CA ALA A 195 -10.37 5.99 3.07
C ALA A 195 -11.66 6.79 2.89
N VAL A 196 -12.02 7.66 3.85
CA VAL A 196 -13.27 8.44 3.80
C VAL A 196 -13.31 9.41 2.61
N ASN A 197 -12.15 9.92 2.17
CA ASN A 197 -12.07 10.82 1.02
C ASN A 197 -11.83 10.10 -0.32
N LEU A 198 -11.74 8.77 -0.34
CA LEU A 198 -11.49 7.97 -1.55
C LEU A 198 -10.31 8.50 -2.39
N VAL A 199 -9.20 8.83 -1.73
CA VAL A 199 -8.10 9.61 -2.33
C VAL A 199 -7.57 8.97 -3.61
N SER A 200 -7.32 7.65 -3.61
CA SER A 200 -6.77 6.96 -4.79
C SER A 200 -7.76 6.91 -5.95
N PHE A 201 -9.05 6.70 -5.66
CA PHE A 201 -10.10 6.79 -6.68
C PHE A 201 -10.19 8.19 -7.27
N ARG A 202 -10.27 9.22 -6.42
CA ARG A 202 -10.36 10.62 -6.88
C ARG A 202 -9.16 11.03 -7.73
N ALA A 203 -7.96 10.61 -7.34
CA ALA A 203 -6.74 10.84 -8.10
C ALA A 203 -6.84 10.29 -9.53
N VAL A 204 -7.25 9.03 -9.66
CA VAL A 204 -7.35 8.37 -10.96
C VAL A 204 -8.54 8.89 -11.77
N ASP A 205 -9.68 9.18 -11.14
CA ASP A 205 -10.88 9.66 -11.82
C ASP A 205 -10.69 11.05 -12.43
N MET A 206 -9.98 11.95 -11.74
CA MET A 206 -9.68 13.29 -12.25
C MET A 206 -8.75 13.29 -13.49
N LEU A 207 -8.00 12.20 -13.74
CA LEU A 207 -7.20 12.05 -14.96
C LEU A 207 -8.05 12.00 -16.24
N LYS A 208 -9.38 11.84 -16.15
CA LYS A 208 -10.30 12.00 -17.28
C LYS A 208 -10.20 13.37 -17.93
N GLU A 209 -9.99 14.41 -17.12
CA GLU A 209 -10.12 15.80 -17.56
C GLU A 209 -8.86 16.64 -17.28
N LYS A 210 -8.00 16.19 -16.37
CA LYS A 210 -6.90 17.00 -15.85
C LYS A 210 -5.56 16.29 -15.99
N PRO A 211 -4.49 17.01 -16.33
CA PRO A 211 -3.15 16.44 -16.31
C PRO A 211 -2.70 16.14 -14.87
N ILE A 212 -1.80 15.18 -14.73
CA ILE A 212 -1.37 14.62 -13.44
C ILE A 212 -0.96 15.68 -12.41
N HIS A 213 -0.22 16.72 -12.81
CA HIS A 213 0.24 17.79 -11.91
C HIS A 213 -0.92 18.61 -11.32
N GLN A 214 -1.99 18.82 -12.08
CA GLN A 214 -3.15 19.58 -11.62
C GLN A 214 -4.02 18.74 -10.68
N VAL A 215 -4.18 17.45 -10.98
CA VAL A 215 -4.84 16.48 -10.08
C VAL A 215 -4.15 16.47 -8.71
N LEU A 216 -2.83 16.33 -8.73
CA LEU A 216 -1.99 16.29 -7.54
C LEU A 216 -2.07 17.59 -6.73
N GLY A 217 -2.11 18.76 -7.39
CA GLY A 217 -2.35 20.05 -6.73
C GLY A 217 -3.70 20.12 -6.03
N ILE A 218 -4.78 19.72 -6.72
CA ILE A 218 -6.14 19.71 -6.16
C ILE A 218 -6.22 18.80 -4.93
N LEU A 219 -5.69 17.59 -5.00
CA LEU A 219 -5.71 16.66 -3.87
C LEU A 219 -4.92 17.21 -2.66
N LYS A 220 -3.79 17.86 -2.90
CA LYS A 220 -2.99 18.47 -1.83
C LYS A 220 -3.76 19.56 -1.09
N ASP A 221 -4.58 20.34 -1.80
CA ASP A 221 -5.32 21.47 -1.25
C ASP A 221 -6.64 21.04 -0.59
N GLU A 222 -7.32 20.03 -1.13
CA GLU A 222 -8.66 19.62 -0.68
C GLU A 222 -8.66 18.56 0.43
N ILE A 223 -7.63 17.71 0.52
CA ILE A 223 -7.62 16.60 1.49
C ILE A 223 -7.15 17.11 2.87
N PRO A 224 -7.99 17.06 3.91
CA PRO A 224 -7.72 17.72 5.19
C PRO A 224 -6.84 16.91 6.13
N CYS A 225 -5.81 16.24 5.62
CA CYS A 225 -4.89 15.43 6.41
C CYS A 225 -3.51 15.30 5.74
N ARG A 226 -2.56 14.73 6.50
CA ARG A 226 -1.24 14.35 6.00
C ARG A 226 -1.32 13.00 5.30
N PHE A 227 -0.84 12.96 4.06
CA PHE A 227 -0.73 11.77 3.23
C PHE A 227 0.35 11.95 2.15
N GLY A 228 0.73 10.83 1.57
CA GLY A 228 1.44 10.74 0.31
C GLY A 228 0.64 9.88 -0.66
N ILE A 229 0.83 10.13 -1.96
CA ILE A 229 0.26 9.29 -3.02
C ILE A 229 1.23 9.26 -4.18
N ILE A 230 1.42 8.08 -4.75
CA ILE A 230 2.00 7.90 -6.08
C ILE A 230 0.86 7.71 -7.08
N LEU A 231 0.99 8.33 -8.24
CA LEU A 231 0.01 8.30 -9.33
C LEU A 231 0.74 8.02 -10.64
N LEU A 232 0.19 7.14 -11.45
CA LEU A 232 0.67 6.80 -12.78
C LEU A 232 -0.49 6.97 -13.75
N ASP A 233 -0.33 7.81 -14.78
CA ASP A 233 -1.35 7.95 -15.82
C ASP A 233 -1.23 6.84 -16.90
N LYS A 234 -2.25 6.74 -17.76
CA LYS A 234 -2.29 5.82 -18.91
C LYS A 234 -1.18 6.01 -19.96
N HIS A 235 -0.41 7.10 -19.87
CA HIS A 235 0.72 7.39 -20.74
C HIS A 235 2.06 7.05 -20.06
N GLY A 236 2.02 6.45 -18.86
CA GLY A 236 3.20 6.11 -18.10
C GLY A 236 3.92 7.33 -17.53
N ASN A 237 3.22 8.44 -17.31
CA ASN A 237 3.79 9.58 -16.58
C ASN A 237 3.59 9.37 -15.08
N PRO A 238 4.68 9.27 -14.30
CA PRO A 238 4.59 9.20 -12.86
C PRO A 238 4.36 10.59 -12.27
N GLY A 239 3.69 10.63 -11.13
CA GLY A 239 3.54 11.82 -10.32
C GLY A 239 3.38 11.42 -8.85
N ASN A 240 3.68 12.34 -7.96
CA ASN A 240 3.49 12.14 -6.54
C ASN A 240 3.10 13.44 -5.85
N ILE A 241 2.46 13.31 -4.69
CA ILE A 241 2.47 14.38 -3.68
C ILE A 241 2.92 13.83 -2.34
N LEU A 242 3.50 14.74 -1.57
CA LEU A 242 3.78 14.55 -0.16
C LEU A 242 3.39 15.84 0.56
N ASN A 243 2.41 15.75 1.45
CA ASN A 243 2.13 16.79 2.45
C ASN A 243 2.37 16.29 3.89
N ALA A 244 2.99 15.11 4.02
CA ALA A 244 3.56 14.58 5.26
C ALA A 244 5.06 14.94 5.38
N ASP A 245 5.66 14.63 6.52
CA ASP A 245 7.04 15.04 6.82
C ASP A 245 8.10 14.22 6.04
N TYR A 246 7.75 13.03 5.53
CA TYR A 246 8.68 12.15 4.82
C TYR A 246 7.97 11.13 3.90
N MET A 247 8.47 10.91 2.68
CA MET A 247 8.11 9.79 1.82
C MET A 247 9.25 9.45 0.86
N VAL A 248 9.78 8.23 0.97
CA VAL A 248 10.65 7.66 -0.06
C VAL A 248 9.80 7.26 -1.25
N TRP A 249 10.12 7.79 -2.42
CA TRP A 249 9.49 7.36 -3.66
C TRP A 249 10.50 7.33 -4.81
N GLY A 250 10.13 6.65 -5.89
CA GLY A 250 10.93 6.62 -7.09
C GLY A 250 10.18 5.95 -8.22
N TYR A 251 10.77 5.97 -9.40
CA TYR A 251 10.20 5.35 -10.58
C TYR A 251 11.29 4.89 -11.54
N VAL A 252 10.93 3.98 -12.42
CA VAL A 252 11.74 3.61 -13.59
C VAL A 252 10.92 3.90 -14.83
N LYS A 253 11.44 4.76 -15.70
CA LYS A 253 10.84 5.07 -17.00
C LYS A 253 11.95 5.14 -18.04
N GLU A 254 11.75 4.49 -19.20
CA GLU A 254 12.74 4.49 -20.29
C GLU A 254 14.15 4.10 -19.80
N GLU A 255 14.23 3.05 -18.98
CA GLU A 255 15.47 2.55 -18.36
C GLU A 255 16.17 3.52 -17.39
N LYS A 256 15.59 4.69 -17.14
CA LYS A 256 16.10 5.66 -16.17
C LYS A 256 15.44 5.42 -14.83
N LEU A 257 16.24 5.00 -13.85
CA LEU A 257 15.86 4.94 -12.45
C LEU A 257 16.00 6.35 -11.85
N GLN A 258 14.93 6.82 -11.20
CA GLN A 258 14.98 7.99 -10.33
C GLN A 258 14.46 7.59 -8.96
N VAL A 259 15.27 7.85 -7.93
CA VAL A 259 14.88 7.72 -6.53
C VAL A 259 14.92 9.11 -5.93
N LEU A 260 13.84 9.50 -5.29
CA LEU A 260 13.64 10.83 -4.75
C LEU A 260 13.29 10.68 -3.27
N GLU A 261 14.20 11.14 -2.43
CA GLU A 261 14.00 11.24 -0.99
C GLU A 261 13.52 12.66 -0.68
N ARG A 262 12.36 12.78 -0.02
CA ARG A 262 11.88 14.01 0.58
C ARG A 262 11.32 13.73 1.96
#